data_AF-A0A2S1H0N4-F1
#
_entry.id   AF-A0A2S1H0N4-F1
#
_cell.length_a   1.000
_cell.length_b   1.000
_cell.length_c   1.000
_cell.angle_alpha   90.00
_cell.angle_beta   90.00
_cell.angle_gamma   90.00
#
_symmetry.space_group_name_H-M   'P 1'
#
loop_
_entity.id
_entity.type
_entity.pdbx_description
1 polymer ?
#
loop_
_entity_poly.entity_id
_entity_poly.type
_entity_poly.pdbx_seq_one_letter_code
_entity_poly.pdbx_strand_id
1 'polypeptide(L)'
;MNFVFGVGEHHRLDFVTSSYAMLLAAIARETKNIKLASTLSVISTADPVRVYEDFATLDLLSGGRTEVILGRGAFLEGFSLFGASLDDYDKLFEEKLGLFMQLQEQITSSHRNIRLLLLNIYKLKTPLCQRFELILFPIIHTSLQLFNIILFK
;
A
#
# COMPACT_ATOMS: atom_id res chain seq x y z
N MET A 1 3.48 16.43 -18.26
CA MET A 1 3.00 15.07 -18.57
C MET A 1 3.14 14.26 -17.29
N ASN A 2 2.04 13.81 -16.69
CA ASN A 2 2.05 13.14 -15.38
C ASN A 2 2.12 11.63 -15.58
N PHE A 3 3.33 11.07 -15.53
CA PHE A 3 3.54 9.63 -15.62
C PHE A 3 3.48 8.99 -14.23
N VAL A 4 2.86 7.81 -14.16
CA VAL A 4 2.82 6.97 -12.95
C VAL A 4 3.60 5.69 -13.25
N PHE A 5 4.49 5.31 -12.35
CA PHE A 5 5.17 4.01 -12.39
C PHE A 5 4.63 3.14 -11.26
N GLY A 6 4.00 2.03 -11.64
CA GLY A 6 3.32 1.10 -10.74
C GLY A 6 4.13 -0.17 -10.52
N VAL A 7 4.16 -0.67 -9.28
CA VAL A 7 4.76 -1.96 -8.93
C VAL A 7 3.82 -2.75 -8.01
N GLY A 8 3.42 -3.95 -8.41
CA GLY A 8 2.59 -4.84 -7.60
C GLY A 8 3.39 -5.74 -6.67
N GLU A 9 2.74 -6.23 -5.62
CA GLU A 9 3.28 -7.23 -4.69
C GLU A 9 2.96 -8.64 -5.16
N HIS A 10 3.98 -9.49 -5.30
CA HIS A 10 3.84 -10.92 -5.56
C HIS A 10 4.92 -11.76 -4.84
N HIS A 11 4.54 -12.96 -4.38
CA HIS A 11 5.43 -13.86 -3.64
C HIS A 11 5.75 -15.14 -4.41
N ARG A 12 5.87 -15.03 -5.74
CA ARG A 12 6.15 -16.16 -6.64
C ARG A 12 7.37 -15.85 -7.51
N LEU A 13 8.05 -16.91 -7.94
CA LEU A 13 9.26 -16.82 -8.78
C LEU A 13 8.99 -16.27 -10.19
N ASP A 14 7.76 -16.36 -10.68
CA ASP A 14 7.34 -15.85 -11.99
C ASP A 14 6.91 -14.37 -11.96
N PHE A 15 7.19 -13.66 -10.87
CA PHE A 15 6.94 -12.22 -10.71
C PHE A 15 8.19 -11.48 -10.24
N VAL A 16 8.34 -10.22 -10.65
CA VAL A 16 9.54 -9.42 -10.39
C VAL A 16 9.77 -9.09 -8.90
N THR A 17 8.73 -8.96 -8.08
CA THR A 17 8.91 -8.35 -6.74
C THR A 17 7.92 -8.78 -5.67
N SER A 18 8.49 -9.13 -4.51
CA SER A 18 7.79 -9.31 -3.23
C SER A 18 7.92 -8.08 -2.33
N SER A 19 8.98 -7.29 -2.50
CA SER A 19 9.25 -6.08 -1.71
C SER A 19 9.12 -4.83 -2.58
N TYR A 20 7.90 -4.58 -3.01
CA TYR A 20 7.54 -3.49 -3.93
C TYR A 20 7.87 -2.10 -3.37
N ALA A 21 7.69 -1.86 -2.07
CA ALA A 21 8.06 -0.59 -1.43
C ALA A 21 9.57 -0.31 -1.49
N MET A 22 10.43 -1.33 -1.29
CA MET A 22 11.88 -1.19 -1.47
C MET A 22 12.26 -0.84 -2.91
N LEU A 23 11.65 -1.52 -3.89
CA LEU A 23 11.92 -1.25 -5.30
C LEU A 23 11.51 0.19 -5.67
N LEU A 24 10.33 0.61 -5.24
CA LEU A 24 9.86 1.98 -5.45
C LEU A 24 10.77 3.01 -4.77
N ALA A 25 11.33 2.71 -3.59
CA ALA A 25 12.29 3.59 -2.91
C ALA A 25 13.59 3.75 -3.71
N ALA A 26 14.10 2.68 -4.32
CA ALA A 26 15.24 2.76 -5.23
C ALA A 26 14.91 3.66 -6.45
N ILE A 27 13.74 3.47 -7.06
CA ILE A 27 13.28 4.29 -8.19
C ILE A 27 13.06 5.76 -7.79
N ALA A 28 12.59 6.02 -6.56
CA ALA A 28 12.42 7.36 -6.03
C ALA A 28 13.72 8.16 -5.98
N ARG A 29 14.85 7.49 -5.73
CA ARG A 29 16.17 8.12 -5.72
C ARG A 29 16.60 8.55 -7.12
N GLU A 30 16.38 7.69 -8.10
CA GLU A 30 16.79 7.88 -9.50
C GLU A 30 15.86 8.80 -10.30
N THR A 31 14.64 9.05 -9.82
CA THR A 31 13.62 9.82 -10.54
C THR A 31 13.18 11.06 -9.77
N LYS A 32 12.76 12.11 -10.49
CA LYS A 32 12.34 13.39 -9.89
C LYS A 32 10.88 13.77 -10.14
N ASN A 33 10.29 13.27 -11.22
CA ASN A 33 9.02 13.81 -11.73
C ASN A 33 7.88 12.79 -11.80
N ILE A 34 8.17 11.49 -11.84
CA ILE A 34 7.13 10.46 -11.99
C ILE A 34 6.49 10.13 -10.64
N LYS A 35 5.19 9.84 -10.62
CA LYS A 35 4.55 9.26 -9.44
C LYS A 35 4.92 7.80 -9.29
N LEU A 36 4.99 7.34 -8.06
CA LEU A 36 5.41 5.99 -7.68
C LEU A 36 4.27 5.34 -6.90
N ALA A 37 3.69 4.30 -7.49
CA ALA A 37 2.49 3.66 -6.95
C ALA A 37 2.71 2.16 -6.72
N SER A 38 2.11 1.61 -5.65
CA SER A 38 1.90 0.16 -5.61
C SER A 38 0.78 -0.25 -6.56
N THR A 39 0.82 -1.45 -7.15
CA THR A 39 -0.24 -1.93 -8.07
C THR A 39 -0.43 -3.44 -7.98
N LEU A 40 -0.74 -4.03 -6.83
CA LEU A 40 -1.35 -3.52 -5.60
C LEU A 40 -0.55 -3.97 -4.36
N SER A 41 -0.84 -3.40 -3.19
CA SER A 41 -0.42 -3.91 -1.87
C SER A 41 -1.47 -4.87 -1.31
N VAL A 42 -1.08 -6.11 -0.98
CA VAL A 42 -2.01 -7.16 -0.53
C VAL A 42 -2.27 -7.04 0.97
N ILE A 43 -3.12 -6.06 1.34
CA ILE A 43 -3.33 -5.67 2.75
C ILE A 43 -3.89 -6.81 3.60
N SER A 44 -4.62 -7.77 3.01
CA SER A 44 -5.19 -8.92 3.71
C SER A 44 -4.13 -9.76 4.44
N THR A 45 -2.92 -9.84 3.88
CA THR A 45 -1.83 -10.68 4.43
C THR A 45 -0.69 -9.86 5.02
N ALA A 46 -0.60 -8.57 4.71
CA ALA A 46 0.40 -7.66 5.27
C ALA A 46 0.06 -7.19 6.71
N ASP A 47 1.04 -6.63 7.40
CA ASP A 47 0.82 -5.81 8.61
C ASP A 47 0.51 -4.36 8.17
N PRO A 48 -0.69 -3.83 8.48
CA PRO A 48 -1.09 -2.49 8.06
C PRO A 48 -0.22 -1.37 8.65
N VAL A 49 0.33 -1.54 9.86
CA VAL A 49 1.25 -0.56 10.45
C VAL A 49 2.53 -0.51 9.62
N ARG A 50 3.05 -1.69 9.24
CA ARG A 50 4.27 -1.78 8.44
C ARG A 50 4.09 -1.17 7.06
N VAL A 51 2.99 -1.48 6.37
CA VAL A 51 2.67 -0.90 5.06
C VAL A 51 2.60 0.63 5.16
N TYR A 52 2.00 1.14 6.23
CA TYR A 52 1.92 2.58 6.45
C TYR A 52 3.31 3.21 6.61
N GLU A 53 4.17 2.65 7.47
CA GLU A 53 5.52 3.17 7.72
C GLU A 53 6.40 3.16 6.47
N ASP A 54 6.34 2.07 5.69
CA ASP A 54 7.12 1.92 4.46
C ASP A 54 6.68 2.97 3.43
N PHE A 55 5.37 3.15 3.24
CA PHE A 55 4.86 4.14 2.29
C PHE A 55 5.02 5.59 2.78
N ALA A 56 4.96 5.84 4.08
CA ALA A 56 5.30 7.15 4.64
C ALA A 56 6.79 7.48 4.44
N THR A 57 7.67 6.49 4.60
CA THR A 57 9.10 6.65 4.34
C THR A 57 9.36 6.89 2.85
N LEU A 58 8.73 6.09 1.98
CA LEU A 58 8.84 6.25 0.52
C LEU A 58 8.33 7.62 0.08
N ASP A 59 7.25 8.11 0.67
CA ASP A 59 6.71 9.43 0.35
C ASP A 59 7.70 10.55 0.69
N LEU A 60 8.34 10.47 1.86
CA LEU A 60 9.42 11.39 2.24
C LEU A 60 10.64 11.29 1.31
N LEU A 61 11.04 10.09 0.90
CA LEU A 61 12.17 9.87 -0.03
C LEU A 61 11.86 10.38 -1.44
N SER A 62 10.61 10.25 -1.87
CA SER A 62 10.15 10.66 -3.19
C SER A 62 9.84 12.15 -3.28
N GLY A 63 9.63 12.82 -2.14
CA GLY A 63 9.18 14.23 -2.09
C GLY A 63 7.70 14.38 -2.39
N GLY A 64 6.85 13.52 -1.84
CA GLY A 64 5.38 13.61 -1.99
C GLY A 64 4.83 12.97 -3.27
N ARG A 65 5.62 12.14 -3.97
CA ARG A 65 5.23 11.52 -5.25
C ARG A 65 4.66 10.11 -5.09
N THR A 66 4.36 9.70 -3.86
CA THR A 66 4.01 8.32 -3.56
C THR A 66 2.51 8.13 -3.45
N GLU A 67 2.04 7.01 -4.00
CA GLU A 67 0.66 6.54 -3.89
C GLU A 67 0.69 5.08 -3.40
N VAL A 68 -0.11 4.75 -2.39
CA VAL A 68 -0.36 3.35 -2.04
C VAL A 68 -1.76 2.99 -2.50
N ILE A 69 -1.84 1.80 -3.08
CA ILE A 69 -3.05 1.16 -3.54
C ILE A 69 -3.17 -0.13 -2.75
N LEU A 70 -4.21 -0.21 -1.92
CA LEU A 70 -4.51 -1.39 -1.10
C LEU A 70 -5.57 -2.24 -1.80
N GLY A 71 -5.41 -3.56 -1.73
CA GLY A 71 -6.40 -4.50 -2.24
C GLY A 71 -6.36 -5.85 -1.52
N ARG A 72 -7.37 -6.69 -1.82
CA ARG A 72 -7.53 -8.01 -1.19
C ARG A 72 -6.45 -9.02 -1.58
N GLY A 73 -5.87 -8.85 -2.76
CA GLY A 73 -5.02 -9.84 -3.42
C GLY A 73 -5.84 -10.70 -4.38
N ALA A 74 -5.45 -10.75 -5.66
CA ALA A 74 -6.06 -11.65 -6.64
C ALA A 74 -5.48 -13.08 -6.56
N PHE A 75 -4.32 -13.20 -5.94
CA PHE A 75 -3.52 -14.42 -5.80
C PHE A 75 -3.57 -14.85 -4.34
N LEU A 76 -3.99 -16.10 -4.10
CA LEU A 76 -4.27 -16.64 -2.77
C LEU A 76 -3.01 -17.22 -2.08
N GLU A 77 -1.91 -17.35 -2.81
CA GLU A 77 -0.65 -17.91 -2.35
C GLU A 77 -0.07 -17.15 -1.16
N GLY A 78 -0.32 -15.83 -1.08
CA GLY A 78 0.09 -15.01 0.06
C GLY A 78 -0.55 -15.45 1.38
N PHE A 79 -1.77 -16.01 1.35
CA PHE A 79 -2.47 -16.42 2.57
C PHE A 79 -1.74 -17.56 3.27
N SER A 80 -1.44 -18.64 2.55
CA SER A 80 -0.70 -19.76 3.13
C SER A 80 0.73 -19.37 3.50
N LEU A 81 1.39 -18.54 2.68
CA LEU A 81 2.75 -18.08 2.93
C LEU A 81 2.90 -17.30 4.23
N PHE A 82 1.91 -16.44 4.55
CA PHE A 82 1.91 -15.61 5.75
C PHE A 82 1.05 -16.16 6.88
N GLY A 83 0.64 -17.44 6.80
CA GLY A 83 -0.12 -18.12 7.85
C GLY A 83 -1.54 -17.61 8.06
N ALA A 84 -2.12 -16.95 7.05
CA ALA A 84 -3.51 -16.50 7.04
C ALA A 84 -4.43 -17.60 6.47
N SER A 85 -5.64 -17.71 7.02
CA SER A 85 -6.67 -18.61 6.52
C SER A 85 -7.47 -17.97 5.39
N LEU A 86 -7.82 -18.75 4.36
CA LEU A 86 -8.77 -18.33 3.34
C LEU A 86 -10.21 -18.25 3.88
N ASP A 87 -10.52 -18.93 4.98
CA ASP A 87 -11.82 -18.82 5.64
C ASP A 87 -12.04 -17.41 6.23
N ASP A 88 -10.95 -16.71 6.54
CA ASP A 88 -10.96 -15.33 7.03
C ASP A 88 -10.72 -14.29 5.92
N TYR A 89 -10.80 -14.67 4.64
CA TYR A 89 -10.41 -13.83 3.50
C TYR A 89 -11.01 -12.42 3.54
N ASP A 90 -12.34 -12.32 3.67
CA ASP A 90 -13.02 -11.03 3.70
C ASP A 90 -12.81 -10.28 5.02
N LYS A 91 -12.81 -11.01 6.13
CA LYS A 91 -12.60 -10.46 7.47
C LYS A 91 -11.22 -9.81 7.61
N LEU A 92 -10.17 -10.51 7.16
CA LEU A 92 -8.80 -10.02 7.21
C LEU A 92 -8.62 -8.75 6.38
N PHE A 93 -9.24 -8.68 5.20
CA PHE A 93 -9.20 -7.47 4.40
C PHE A 93 -9.89 -6.30 5.11
N GLU A 94 -11.11 -6.49 5.60
CA GLU A 94 -11.89 -5.43 6.24
C GLU A 94 -11.22 -4.91 7.51
N GLU A 95 -10.75 -5.81 8.37
CA GLU A 95 -10.07 -5.48 9.62
C GLU A 95 -8.78 -4.69 9.37
N LYS A 96 -7.92 -5.19 8.48
CA LYS A 96 -6.61 -4.56 8.23
C LYS A 96 -6.72 -3.27 7.42
N LEU A 97 -7.65 -3.20 6.47
CA LEU A 97 -7.94 -1.96 5.78
C LEU A 97 -8.48 -0.91 6.76
N GLY A 98 -9.41 -1.30 7.64
CA GLY A 98 -9.95 -0.43 8.69
C GLY A 98 -8.85 0.13 9.58
N LEU A 99 -7.93 -0.72 10.04
CA LEU A 99 -6.77 -0.29 10.82
C LEU A 99 -5.87 0.68 10.03
N PHE A 100 -5.59 0.40 8.75
CA PHE A 100 -4.80 1.30 7.91
C PHE A 100 -5.46 2.67 7.71
N MET A 101 -6.77 2.71 7.52
CA MET A 101 -7.54 3.96 7.42
C MET A 101 -7.48 4.77 8.73
N GLN A 102 -7.58 4.09 9.89
CA GLN A 102 -7.43 4.74 11.19
C GLN A 102 -6.03 5.36 11.36
N LEU A 103 -4.97 4.68 10.90
CA LEU A 103 -3.60 5.24 10.94
C LEU A 103 -3.48 6.53 10.11
N GLN A 104 -4.11 6.59 8.93
CA GLN A 104 -4.16 7.81 8.11
C GLN A 104 -4.90 8.97 8.78
N GLU A 105 -6.08 8.70 9.34
CA GLU A 105 -6.93 9.72 9.96
C GLU A 105 -6.26 10.33 11.20
N GLN A 106 -5.63 9.51 12.04
CA GLN A 106 -4.95 9.97 13.26
C GLN A 106 -3.78 10.91 12.95
N ILE A 107 -3.06 10.68 11.85
CA ILE A 107 -1.93 11.52 11.46
C ILE A 107 -2.41 12.84 10.82
N THR A 108 -3.48 12.80 10.02
CA THR A 108 -4.10 13.98 9.42
C THR A 108 -4.70 14.92 10.48
N SER A 109 -5.29 14.35 11.53
CA SER A 109 -5.93 15.10 12.63
C SER A 109 -4.93 15.66 13.66
N SER A 110 -3.68 15.20 13.70
CA SER A 110 -2.67 15.69 14.68
C SER A 110 -2.24 17.17 14.50
N HIS A 111 -2.74 17.88 13.48
CA HIS A 111 -2.68 19.36 13.41
C HIS A 111 -3.76 20.07 14.26
N ARG A 112 -4.68 19.34 14.90
CA ARG A 112 -5.62 19.88 15.88
C ARG A 112 -5.76 18.91 17.05
N ASN A 113 -5.18 19.28 18.19
CA ASN A 113 -5.42 18.74 19.53
C ASN A 113 -6.63 17.78 19.63
N ILE A 114 -6.41 16.46 19.73
CA ILE A 114 -7.27 15.49 20.47
C ILE A 114 -6.54 14.13 20.61
N ARG A 115 -6.34 13.76 21.88
CA ARG A 115 -6.20 12.45 22.56
C ARG A 115 -5.57 11.23 21.85
N LEU A 116 -4.36 10.97 22.34
CA LEU A 116 -3.41 9.88 22.11
C LEU A 116 -3.82 8.57 22.83
N LEU A 117 -3.67 7.43 22.13
CA LEU A 117 -3.40 6.13 22.77
C LEU A 117 -2.63 5.14 21.87
N LEU A 118 -2.74 5.23 20.52
CA LEU A 118 -1.92 4.40 19.61
C LEU A 118 -0.63 5.08 19.14
N LEU A 119 -0.64 6.41 18.94
CA LEU A 119 0.52 7.16 18.42
C LEU A 119 1.63 7.44 19.45
N ASN A 120 1.34 7.37 20.75
CA ASN A 120 2.32 7.76 21.79
C ASN A 120 3.43 6.71 21.99
N ILE A 121 3.23 5.47 21.54
CA ILE A 121 4.21 4.38 21.67
C ILE A 121 5.19 4.37 20.49
N TYR A 122 4.74 4.70 19.26
CA TYR A 122 5.52 4.40 18.06
C TYR A 122 6.09 5.60 17.28
N LYS A 123 5.66 6.86 17.51
CA LYS A 123 6.13 8.05 16.76
C LYS A 123 6.22 7.78 15.24
N LEU A 124 5.12 7.32 14.64
CA LEU A 124 5.07 6.99 13.21
C LEU A 124 5.47 8.20 12.35
N LYS A 125 6.13 7.94 11.22
CA LYS A 125 6.50 8.98 10.25
C LYS A 125 5.26 9.56 9.59
N THR A 126 5.19 10.88 9.51
CA THR A 126 4.14 11.60 8.79
C THR A 126 4.50 11.73 7.31
N PRO A 127 3.71 11.18 6.37
CA PRO A 127 3.90 11.41 4.94
C PRO A 127 3.58 12.87 4.54
N LEU A 128 4.16 13.33 3.43
CA LEU A 128 3.83 14.59 2.76
C LEU A 128 2.53 14.46 1.96
N CYS A 129 2.32 13.33 1.27
CA CYS A 129 1.09 13.00 0.58
C CYS A 129 0.07 12.39 1.56
N GLN A 130 -1.04 13.09 1.79
CA GLN A 130 -2.03 12.74 2.83
C GLN A 130 -3.15 11.79 2.35
N ARG A 131 -3.08 11.28 1.11
CA ARG A 131 -4.20 10.53 0.53
C ARG A 131 -3.75 9.26 -0.16
N PHE A 132 -4.25 8.15 0.35
CA PHE A 132 -4.04 6.82 -0.20
C PHE A 132 -5.32 6.36 -0.91
N GLU A 133 -5.18 5.74 -2.09
CA GLU A 133 -6.32 5.32 -2.91
C GLU A 133 -6.64 3.86 -2.67
N LEU A 134 -7.93 3.55 -2.50
CA LEU A 134 -8.41 2.18 -2.33
C LEU A 134 -8.87 1.64 -3.68
N ILE A 135 -8.28 0.52 -4.13
CA ILE A 135 -8.73 -0.17 -5.34
C ILE A 135 -9.27 -1.54 -4.95
N LEU A 136 -10.59 -1.67 -4.99
CA LEU A 136 -11.30 -2.94 -4.86
C LEU A 136 -11.27 -3.63 -6.23
N PHE A 137 -10.45 -4.68 -6.38
CA PHE A 137 -10.59 -5.61 -7.49
C PHE A 137 -11.78 -6.54 -7.21
N PRO A 138 -12.87 -6.51 -8.00
CA PRO A 138 -13.87 -7.57 -7.93
C PRO A 138 -13.23 -8.86 -8.47
N ILE A 139 -13.45 -9.97 -7.76
CA ILE A 139 -12.96 -11.32 -8.11
C ILE A 139 -13.66 -11.86 -9.39
N ILE A 140 -14.52 -11.07 -10.04
CA ILE A 140 -15.37 -11.52 -11.15
C ILE A 140 -15.05 -10.70 -12.40
N HIS A 141 -14.73 -11.41 -13.48
CA HIS A 141 -14.56 -10.94 -14.87
C HIS A 141 -15.30 -9.64 -15.20
N THR A 142 -14.64 -8.48 -15.11
CA THR A 142 -15.06 -7.28 -15.84
C THR A 142 -13.87 -6.38 -16.15
N SER A 143 -13.63 -6.23 -17.45
CA SER A 143 -12.89 -5.17 -18.16
C SER A 143 -11.91 -4.31 -17.35
N LEU A 144 -10.62 -4.47 -17.66
CA LEU A 144 -9.56 -3.48 -17.48
C LEU A 144 -10.01 -2.12 -18.03
N GLN A 145 -10.55 -1.26 -17.17
CA GLN A 145 -10.68 0.15 -17.48
C GLN A 145 -9.93 0.97 -16.43
N LEU A 146 -8.96 1.72 -16.96
CA LEU A 146 -8.41 2.96 -16.43
C LEU A 146 -7.48 2.81 -15.23
N PHE A 147 -6.25 2.38 -15.48
CA PHE A 147 -5.04 3.17 -15.23
C PHE A 147 -3.94 2.59 -16.12
N ASN A 148 -3.01 3.42 -16.62
CA ASN A 148 -1.79 2.95 -17.31
C ASN A 148 -0.87 2.24 -16.30
N ILE A 149 -1.30 1.09 -15.78
CA ILE A 149 -0.53 0.24 -14.90
C ILE A 149 0.24 -0.73 -15.79
N ILE A 150 1.55 -0.52 -15.91
CA ILE A 150 2.43 -1.52 -16.48
C ILE A 150 2.60 -2.61 -15.41
N LEU A 151 1.86 -3.71 -15.54
CA LEU A 151 2.08 -4.91 -14.75
C LEU A 151 3.34 -5.60 -15.28
N PHE A 152 4.46 -5.43 -14.58
CA PHE A 152 5.64 -6.25 -14.80
C PHE A 152 5.37 -7.65 -14.23
N LYS A 153 5.16 -8.63 -15.12
CA LYS A 153 5.39 -10.04 -14.79
C LYS A 153 6.90 -10.24 -14.62
#